data_AF-A0A1Z5JG55-F1
#
_entry.id   AF-A0A1Z5JG55-F1
#
_cell.length_a   1.000
_cell.length_b   1.000
_cell.length_c   1.000
_cell.angle_alpha   90.00
_cell.angle_beta   90.00
_cell.angle_gamma   90.00
#
_symmetry.space_group_name_H-M   'P 1'
#
loop_
_entity.id
_entity.type
_entity.pdbx_description
1 polymer ?
#
loop_
_entity_poly.entity_id
_entity_poly.type
_entity_poly.pdbx_seq_one_letter_code
_entity_poly.pdbx_strand_id
1 'polypeptide(L)'
;MSTNDRKKIVEDSPTMRSVALVSPPLMPLMQPLTPLKVSSSVETKLYTTPVNNKSAAIVRFPAFPDDYFLERTHVRIHDATAEEVMSRVSAILDHESIATTYDHKEVSIACESVDHVEFVMRFFQTDDDCLIVEAQRCCGCSFSFHQLAKCVLRSAKGLPSTSAARPLPLPKCLPPVSEEEQQSCINEGIEIAISLMKQGSLDAQLMALESLSQMSHGSPAAAAMIFKNTELFDFILSFAQLPTNNDYEMERSNECQMHRAAMKVIANCLESVHSNLEVKCRDALLNDALLASLLSEVSVGHEKPHEACQAIRVLQVLAQVSAETKQRIQVHLPVAEDYRHARLGELAQQLYRTWEH
;
A
#
# COMPACT_ATOMS: atom_id res chain seq x y z
N MET A 1 -15.71 47.55 -60.06
CA MET A 1 -15.39 46.13 -60.34
C MET A 1 -14.16 45.77 -59.51
N SER A 2 -14.35 45.08 -58.39
CA SER A 2 -13.27 44.63 -57.51
C SER A 2 -13.55 43.16 -57.19
N THR A 3 -12.69 42.28 -57.72
CA THR A 3 -12.82 40.83 -57.66
C THR A 3 -12.28 40.31 -56.34
N ASN A 4 -13.13 39.59 -55.62
CA ASN A 4 -12.90 39.10 -54.28
C ASN A 4 -12.32 37.68 -54.35
N ASP A 5 -10.99 37.56 -54.34
CA ASP A 5 -10.28 36.27 -54.34
C ASP A 5 -10.31 35.64 -52.94
N ARG A 6 -11.29 34.77 -52.69
CA ARG A 6 -11.30 33.87 -51.53
C ARG A 6 -10.29 32.75 -51.76
N LYS A 7 -9.11 32.88 -51.15
CA LYS A 7 -8.14 31.78 -51.02
C LYS A 7 -8.77 30.64 -50.19
N LYS A 8 -8.98 29.52 -50.86
CA LYS A 8 -9.45 28.25 -50.27
C LYS A 8 -8.33 27.70 -49.38
N ILE A 9 -8.58 27.56 -48.08
CA ILE A 9 -7.70 26.86 -47.16
C ILE A 9 -7.81 25.37 -47.50
N VAL A 10 -6.68 24.76 -47.86
CA VAL A 10 -6.58 23.31 -48.09
C VAL A 10 -6.40 22.67 -46.73
N GLU A 11 -7.40 21.90 -46.29
CA GLU A 11 -7.29 21.07 -45.09
C GLU A 11 -6.35 19.90 -45.40
N ASP A 12 -5.21 19.86 -44.70
CA ASP A 12 -4.27 18.75 -44.76
C ASP A 12 -4.88 17.53 -44.06
N SER A 13 -5.24 16.52 -44.84
CA SER A 13 -5.73 15.24 -44.31
C SER A 13 -4.63 14.58 -43.46
N PRO A 14 -4.94 14.09 -42.25
CA PRO A 14 -3.95 13.42 -41.40
C PRO A 14 -3.45 12.17 -42.12
N THR A 15 -2.20 12.22 -42.59
CA THR A 15 -1.50 11.07 -43.14
C THR A 15 -0.97 10.24 -41.99
N MET A 16 -1.55 9.05 -41.79
CA MET A 16 -1.02 8.03 -40.88
C MET A 16 0.37 7.61 -41.36
N ARG A 17 1.42 8.26 -40.84
CA ARG A 17 2.79 7.78 -40.97
C ARG A 17 2.95 6.65 -39.98
N SER A 18 2.92 5.42 -40.46
CA SER A 18 3.35 4.26 -39.70
C SER A 18 4.77 4.54 -39.19
N VAL A 19 4.90 4.78 -37.89
CA VAL A 19 6.21 4.76 -37.22
C VAL A 19 6.62 3.29 -37.24
N ALA A 20 7.37 2.90 -38.25
CA ALA A 20 8.10 1.64 -38.19
C ALA A 20 8.96 1.73 -36.93
N LEU A 21 8.60 0.97 -35.91
CA LEU A 21 9.45 0.71 -34.77
C LEU A 21 10.67 -0.02 -35.34
N VAL A 22 11.68 0.74 -35.75
CA VAL A 22 13.00 0.20 -36.03
C VAL A 22 13.40 -0.45 -34.73
N SER A 23 13.43 -1.78 -34.74
CA SER A 23 13.86 -2.57 -33.60
C SER A 23 15.17 -1.96 -33.11
N PRO A 24 15.26 -1.54 -31.84
CA PRO A 24 16.53 -1.06 -31.31
C PRO A 24 17.60 -2.12 -31.62
N PRO A 25 18.84 -1.70 -31.93
CA PRO A 25 19.91 -2.65 -32.19
C PRO A 25 19.94 -3.66 -31.05
N LEU A 26 20.02 -4.96 -31.40
CA LEU A 26 20.11 -6.05 -30.44
C LEU A 26 21.18 -5.69 -29.43
N MET A 27 20.76 -5.22 -28.26
CA MET A 27 21.68 -5.01 -27.15
C MET A 27 22.34 -6.36 -26.90
N PRO A 28 23.67 -6.41 -26.73
CA PRO A 28 24.34 -7.66 -26.38
C PRO A 28 23.56 -8.24 -25.21
N LEU A 29 23.09 -9.48 -25.39
CA LEU A 29 22.38 -10.24 -24.37
C LEU A 29 23.21 -10.11 -23.10
N MET A 30 22.77 -9.22 -22.20
CA MET A 30 23.34 -9.17 -20.86
C MET A 30 23.12 -10.57 -20.34
N GLN A 31 24.24 -11.25 -20.05
CA GLN A 31 24.18 -12.53 -19.37
C GLN A 31 23.20 -12.32 -18.21
N PRO A 32 22.15 -13.16 -18.09
CA PRO A 32 21.27 -13.06 -16.95
C PRO A 32 22.19 -13.08 -15.75
N LEU A 33 22.22 -11.97 -15.01
CA LEU A 33 22.89 -11.93 -13.72
C LEU A 33 22.31 -13.13 -13.00
N THR A 34 23.14 -14.14 -12.78
CA THR A 34 22.77 -15.26 -11.93
C THR A 34 22.20 -14.60 -10.69
N PRO A 35 20.92 -14.82 -10.36
CA PRO A 35 20.40 -14.27 -9.11
C PRO A 35 21.41 -14.68 -8.07
N LEU A 36 22.05 -13.70 -7.44
CA LEU A 36 22.82 -13.96 -6.24
C LEU A 36 21.87 -14.80 -5.42
N LYS A 37 22.26 -16.06 -5.20
CA LYS A 37 21.56 -17.00 -4.33
C LYS A 37 21.69 -16.36 -2.96
N VAL A 38 20.86 -15.35 -2.69
CA VAL A 38 20.44 -15.01 -1.36
C VAL A 38 19.77 -16.29 -0.93
N SER A 39 20.52 -17.14 -0.24
CA SER A 39 19.96 -18.29 0.45
C SER A 39 19.08 -17.71 1.55
N SER A 40 17.90 -17.24 1.19
CA SER A 40 16.83 -16.92 2.12
C SER A 40 16.15 -18.22 2.53
N SER A 41 16.94 -19.17 3.05
CA SER A 41 16.50 -20.02 4.13
C SER A 41 17.07 -19.41 5.42
N VAL A 42 16.87 -18.11 5.59
CA VAL A 42 16.91 -17.54 6.92
C VAL A 42 15.60 -18.02 7.50
N GLU A 43 15.65 -18.98 8.42
CA GLU A 43 14.61 -19.08 9.44
C GLU A 43 14.53 -17.68 10.05
N THR A 44 13.58 -16.88 9.56
CA THR A 44 13.24 -15.60 10.11
C THR A 44 12.60 -15.90 11.46
N LYS A 45 13.43 -16.23 12.45
CA LYS A 45 13.09 -15.94 13.84
C LYS A 45 12.99 -14.43 13.89
N LEU A 46 11.79 -13.94 13.60
CA LEU A 46 11.35 -12.58 13.84
C LEU A 46 11.57 -12.35 15.33
N TYR A 47 12.75 -11.84 15.68
CA TYR A 47 12.97 -11.22 16.97
C TYR A 47 12.39 -9.82 16.86
N THR A 48 11.06 -9.71 16.83
CA THR A 48 10.32 -8.49 17.18
C THR A 48 10.46 -8.29 18.69
N THR A 49 11.68 -8.04 19.15
CA THR A 49 11.84 -7.52 20.51
C THR A 49 11.44 -6.04 20.49
N PRO A 50 10.54 -5.61 21.40
CA PRO A 50 10.09 -4.24 21.46
C PRO A 50 11.21 -3.40 22.08
N VAL A 51 12.16 -2.93 21.25
CA VAL A 51 13.20 -2.00 21.71
C VAL A 51 12.53 -0.65 21.94
N ASN A 52 12.10 -0.39 23.18
CA ASN A 52 11.54 0.87 23.67
C ASN A 52 12.61 1.98 23.78
N ASN A 53 13.57 2.01 22.85
CA ASN A 53 14.64 3.00 22.83
C ASN A 53 14.62 3.69 21.47
N LYS A 54 14.20 4.96 21.46
CA LYS A 54 14.36 5.91 20.34
C LYS A 54 15.82 6.18 19.94
N SER A 55 16.77 5.40 20.44
CA SER A 55 18.17 5.35 20.02
C SER A 55 18.68 3.93 20.20
N ALA A 56 18.24 3.00 19.36
CA ALA A 56 19.07 1.83 19.09
C ALA A 56 20.33 2.39 18.42
N ALA A 57 21.39 2.56 19.20
CA ALA A 57 22.68 3.03 18.73
C ALA A 57 23.17 2.04 17.66
N ILE A 58 22.87 2.29 16.39
CA ILE A 58 23.62 1.69 15.29
C ILE A 58 24.98 2.34 15.39
N VAL A 59 25.88 1.67 16.10
CA VAL A 59 27.17 2.26 16.49
C VAL A 59 28.03 2.52 15.25
N ARG A 60 27.94 1.68 14.20
CA ARG A 60 28.70 1.80 12.94
C ARG A 60 27.98 1.11 11.78
N PHE A 61 28.04 1.72 10.60
CA PHE A 61 27.65 1.07 9.35
C PHE A 61 28.78 0.17 8.84
N PRO A 62 28.47 -0.91 8.11
CA PRO A 62 29.48 -1.77 7.50
C PRO A 62 30.28 -1.00 6.46
N ALA A 63 31.54 -1.40 6.27
CA ALA A 63 32.36 -0.88 5.19
C ALA A 63 31.74 -1.24 3.82
N PHE A 64 31.87 -0.36 2.84
CA PHE A 64 31.42 -0.64 1.49
C PHE A 64 32.25 -1.79 0.86
N PRO A 65 31.64 -2.90 0.41
CA PRO A 65 32.41 -4.03 -0.14
C PRO A 65 33.00 -3.72 -1.53
N ASP A 66 34.23 -4.16 -1.79
CA ASP A 66 34.98 -3.86 -3.04
C ASP A 66 34.26 -4.35 -4.31
N ASP A 67 33.61 -5.51 -4.25
CA ASP A 67 32.94 -6.16 -5.39
C ASP A 67 31.42 -5.89 -5.43
N TYR A 68 30.93 -4.89 -4.69
CA TYR A 68 29.51 -4.57 -4.61
C TYR A 68 29.10 -3.56 -5.69
N PHE A 69 28.09 -3.90 -6.49
CA PHE A 69 27.51 -2.99 -7.47
C PHE A 69 26.32 -2.25 -6.87
N LEU A 70 26.41 -0.92 -6.82
CA LEU A 70 25.32 -0.08 -6.37
C LEU A 70 24.19 -0.02 -7.40
N GLU A 71 22.96 -0.22 -6.94
CA GLU A 71 21.74 0.01 -7.72
C GLU A 71 21.56 1.48 -8.06
N ARG A 72 20.72 1.78 -9.04
CA ARG A 72 20.44 3.18 -9.45
C ARG A 72 19.80 4.02 -8.35
N THR A 73 19.19 3.38 -7.37
CA THR A 73 18.49 3.97 -6.23
C THR A 73 19.42 4.08 -5.01
N HIS A 74 20.58 4.70 -5.19
CA HIS A 74 21.52 5.01 -4.10
C HIS A 74 21.82 6.51 -3.99
N VAL A 75 22.28 6.92 -2.82
CA VAL A 75 22.80 8.26 -2.54
C VAL A 75 24.05 8.21 -1.70
N ARG A 76 24.95 9.17 -1.96
CA ARG A 76 26.14 9.44 -1.16
C ARG A 76 25.92 10.70 -0.31
N ILE A 77 26.35 10.66 0.94
CA ILE A 77 26.14 11.71 1.94
C ILE A 77 27.48 11.96 2.63
N HIS A 78 27.99 13.19 2.50
CA HIS A 78 29.27 13.61 3.08
C HIS A 78 29.11 14.49 4.33
N ASP A 79 27.97 15.19 4.45
CA ASP A 79 27.78 16.26 5.45
C ASP A 79 26.82 15.86 6.58
N ALA A 80 26.78 14.58 6.95
CA ALA A 80 25.93 14.10 8.03
C ALA A 80 26.50 12.85 8.70
N THR A 81 26.27 12.73 9.99
CA THR A 81 26.59 11.52 10.77
C THR A 81 25.61 10.38 10.49
N ALA A 82 26.00 9.14 10.79
CA ALA A 82 25.13 7.98 10.66
C ALA A 82 23.84 8.13 11.48
N GLU A 83 23.94 8.69 12.69
CA GLU A 83 22.80 8.95 13.57
C GLU A 83 21.80 9.94 12.94
N GLU A 84 22.30 11.04 12.37
CA GLU A 84 21.45 12.03 11.69
C GLU A 84 20.75 11.43 10.46
N VAL A 85 21.47 10.63 9.66
CA VAL A 85 20.91 9.96 8.49
C VAL A 85 19.82 8.97 8.91
N MET A 86 20.08 8.12 9.91
CA MET A 86 19.09 7.16 10.43
C MET A 86 17.87 7.86 11.02
N SER A 87 18.07 8.97 11.73
CA SER A 87 16.97 9.77 12.27
C SER A 87 16.07 10.33 11.16
N ARG A 88 16.66 10.91 10.12
CA ARG A 88 15.92 11.43 8.95
C ARG A 88 15.20 10.34 8.17
N VAL A 89 15.83 9.18 8.01
CA VAL A 89 15.23 8.01 7.34
C VAL A 89 14.06 7.47 8.16
N SER A 90 14.23 7.26 9.46
CA SER A 90 13.16 6.74 10.31
C SER A 90 11.96 7.71 10.33
N ALA A 91 12.22 9.01 10.45
CA ALA A 91 11.17 10.02 10.42
C ALA A 91 10.37 10.04 9.11
N ILE A 92 11.01 9.84 7.95
CA ILE A 92 10.28 9.81 6.67
C ILE A 92 9.55 8.49 6.45
N LEU A 93 10.09 7.35 6.92
CA LEU A 93 9.41 6.07 6.85
C LEU A 93 8.12 6.11 7.69
N ASP A 94 8.18 6.69 8.89
CA ASP A 94 7.01 6.91 9.74
C ASP A 94 5.99 7.86 9.07
N HIS A 95 6.47 8.99 8.51
CA HIS A 95 5.62 9.97 7.83
C HIS A 95 4.87 9.38 6.63
N GLU A 96 5.55 8.56 5.82
CA GLU A 96 4.94 7.89 4.67
C GLU A 96 4.13 6.63 5.07
N SER A 97 3.96 6.35 6.37
CA SER A 97 3.30 5.15 6.89
C SER A 97 3.88 3.88 6.26
N ILE A 98 5.20 3.72 6.33
CA ILE A 98 5.92 2.55 5.84
C ILE A 98 6.26 1.67 7.04
N ALA A 99 5.82 0.41 7.00
CA ALA A 99 6.17 -0.58 8.00
C ALA A 99 7.67 -0.92 7.89
N THR A 100 8.38 -1.00 9.01
CA THR A 100 9.83 -1.23 9.02
C THR A 100 10.21 -2.38 9.93
N THR A 101 11.15 -3.21 9.47
CA THR A 101 11.80 -4.25 10.26
C THR A 101 13.31 -4.08 10.14
N TYR A 102 13.99 -3.93 11.27
CA TYR A 102 15.43 -3.68 11.32
C TYR A 102 16.20 -4.99 11.43
N ASP A 103 17.11 -5.23 10.49
CA ASP A 103 18.09 -6.32 10.58
C ASP A 103 19.43 -5.74 11.07
N HIS A 104 19.74 -6.00 12.35
CA HIS A 104 20.98 -5.57 12.98
C HIS A 104 22.23 -6.30 12.47
N LYS A 105 22.08 -7.48 11.85
CA LYS A 105 23.23 -8.26 11.35
C LYS A 105 23.72 -7.70 10.03
N GLU A 106 22.79 -7.44 9.12
CA GLU A 106 23.08 -6.92 7.77
C GLU A 106 23.07 -5.39 7.72
N VAL A 107 22.74 -4.73 8.84
CA VAL A 107 22.57 -3.27 8.94
C VAL A 107 21.65 -2.77 7.83
N SER A 108 20.47 -3.39 7.75
CA SER A 108 19.47 -3.12 6.73
C SER A 108 18.09 -2.93 7.33
N ILE A 109 17.20 -2.26 6.59
CA ILE A 109 15.81 -2.03 7.00
C ILE A 109 14.93 -2.62 5.90
N ALA A 110 14.16 -3.64 6.23
CA ALA A 110 13.08 -4.11 5.38
C ALA A 110 11.89 -3.16 5.55
N CYS A 111 11.36 -2.69 4.43
CA CYS A 111 10.31 -1.68 4.36
C CYS A 111 9.12 -2.21 3.55
N GLU A 112 7.90 -2.01 4.05
CA GLU A 112 6.67 -2.33 3.34
C GLU A 112 5.69 -1.14 3.36
N SER A 113 5.30 -0.67 2.18
CA SER A 113 4.30 0.39 2.04
C SER A 113 2.85 -0.11 2.15
N VAL A 114 1.90 0.81 2.32
CA VAL A 114 0.46 0.53 2.29
C VAL A 114 -0.04 -0.14 0.99
N ASP A 115 0.68 0.05 -0.12
CA ASP A 115 0.36 -0.51 -1.45
C ASP A 115 1.21 -1.75 -1.78
N HIS A 116 1.65 -2.49 -0.74
CA HIS A 116 2.42 -3.75 -0.87
C HIS A 116 3.73 -3.63 -1.66
N VAL A 117 4.29 -2.43 -1.76
CA VAL A 117 5.68 -2.27 -2.22
C VAL A 117 6.62 -2.64 -1.09
N GLU A 118 7.37 -3.71 -1.29
CA GLU A 118 8.44 -4.15 -0.39
C GLU A 118 9.79 -3.74 -0.96
N PHE A 119 10.65 -3.19 -0.11
CA PHE A 119 12.01 -2.85 -0.46
C PHE A 119 12.93 -2.92 0.75
N VAL A 120 14.23 -3.10 0.52
CA VAL A 120 15.25 -3.10 1.57
C VAL A 120 16.10 -1.86 1.44
N MET A 121 16.34 -1.17 2.54
CA MET A 121 17.34 -0.11 2.65
C MET A 121 18.64 -0.68 3.21
N ARG A 122 19.75 -0.41 2.54
CA ARG A 122 21.10 -0.77 2.99
C ARG A 122 21.94 0.47 3.24
N PHE A 123 22.81 0.37 4.23
CA PHE A 123 23.67 1.46 4.68
C PHE A 123 25.11 0.98 4.66
N PHE A 124 25.98 1.79 4.08
CA PHE A 124 27.42 1.53 4.04
C PHE A 124 28.19 2.79 4.44
N GLN A 125 29.40 2.61 4.95
CA GLN A 125 30.37 3.68 5.17
C GLN A 125 31.62 3.40 4.35
N THR A 126 32.13 4.41 3.64
CA THR A 126 33.41 4.30 2.93
C THR A 126 34.55 4.81 3.81
N ASP A 127 35.79 4.54 3.43
CA ASP A 127 36.98 5.03 4.13
C ASP A 127 37.06 6.57 4.20
N ASP A 128 36.48 7.29 3.24
CA ASP A 128 36.42 8.76 3.22
C ASP A 128 35.30 9.35 4.11
N ASP A 129 34.82 8.60 5.11
CA ASP A 129 33.67 8.94 5.96
C ASP A 129 32.37 9.26 5.20
N CYS A 130 32.28 8.90 3.92
CA CYS A 130 31.06 9.04 3.12
C CYS A 130 30.08 7.92 3.45
N LEU A 131 28.83 8.30 3.72
CA LEU A 131 27.74 7.37 3.94
C LEU A 131 27.01 7.09 2.62
N ILE A 132 26.80 5.81 2.34
CA ILE A 132 26.02 5.36 1.19
C ILE A 132 24.71 4.78 1.69
N VAL A 133 23.60 5.30 1.19
CA VAL A 133 22.26 4.76 1.44
C VAL A 133 21.70 4.26 0.12
N GLU A 134 21.29 3.00 0.08
CA GLU A 134 20.73 2.35 -1.09
C GLU A 134 19.34 1.79 -0.75
N ALA A 135 18.39 1.91 -1.68
CA ALA A 135 17.10 1.24 -1.60
C ALA A 135 16.97 0.23 -2.73
N GLN A 136 16.56 -1.01 -2.43
CA GLN A 136 16.41 -2.08 -3.41
C GLN A 136 15.00 -2.65 -3.36
N ARG A 137 14.30 -2.67 -4.50
CA ARG A 137 12.94 -3.22 -4.59
C ARG A 137 12.97 -4.73 -4.46
N CYS A 138 12.14 -5.27 -3.57
CA CYS A 138 11.91 -6.70 -3.42
C CYS A 138 10.63 -7.13 -4.17
N CYS A 139 9.53 -6.39 -3.97
CA CYS A 139 8.21 -6.70 -4.52
C CYS A 139 7.42 -5.42 -4.88
N GLY A 140 6.31 -5.57 -5.60
CA GLY A 140 5.32 -4.52 -5.83
C GLY A 140 5.57 -3.61 -7.04
N CYS A 141 4.76 -2.56 -7.18
CA CYS A 141 4.80 -1.66 -8.33
C CYS A 141 6.13 -0.88 -8.42
N SER A 142 6.80 -0.96 -9.57
CA SER A 142 8.09 -0.27 -9.78
C SER A 142 7.94 1.24 -9.72
N PHE A 143 6.83 1.80 -10.23
CA PHE A 143 6.58 3.24 -10.20
C PHE A 143 6.45 3.75 -8.76
N SER A 144 5.60 3.10 -7.96
CA SER A 144 5.42 3.43 -6.55
C SER A 144 6.73 3.27 -5.76
N PHE A 145 7.49 2.19 -6.00
CA PHE A 145 8.83 2.02 -5.43
C PHE A 145 9.76 3.20 -5.72
N HIS A 146 9.87 3.64 -6.99
CA HIS A 146 10.76 4.75 -7.33
C HIS A 146 10.33 6.06 -6.68
N GLN A 147 9.03 6.30 -6.51
CA GLN A 147 8.54 7.47 -5.78
C GLN A 147 8.93 7.41 -4.30
N LEU A 148 8.70 6.28 -3.64
CA LEU A 148 9.04 6.05 -2.23
C LEU A 148 10.55 6.12 -2.02
N ALA A 149 11.34 5.38 -2.80
CA ALA A 149 12.80 5.41 -2.73
C ALA A 149 13.34 6.83 -2.94
N LYS A 150 12.84 7.58 -3.92
CA LYS A 150 13.23 8.99 -4.12
C LYS A 150 12.89 9.85 -2.91
N CYS A 151 11.71 9.68 -2.31
CA CYS A 151 11.30 10.40 -1.12
C CYS A 151 12.26 10.14 0.05
N VAL A 152 12.52 8.85 0.33
CA VAL A 152 13.36 8.43 1.44
C VAL A 152 14.83 8.82 1.25
N LEU A 153 15.40 8.59 0.06
CA LEU A 153 16.79 8.93 -0.25
C LEU A 153 17.04 10.46 -0.26
N ARG A 154 16.01 11.26 -0.56
CA ARG A 154 16.08 12.72 -0.39
C ARG A 154 16.11 13.12 1.08
N SER A 155 15.24 12.52 1.90
CA SER A 155 15.25 12.75 3.35
C SER A 155 16.60 12.37 3.96
N ALA A 156 17.19 11.24 3.54
CA ALA A 156 18.52 10.82 3.97
C ALA A 156 19.59 11.89 3.71
N LYS A 157 19.56 12.53 2.52
CA LYS A 157 20.42 13.68 2.16
C LYS A 157 20.14 14.96 2.96
N GLY A 158 19.13 15.00 3.84
CA GLY A 158 18.69 16.22 4.51
C GLY A 158 17.94 17.19 3.59
N LEU A 159 17.44 16.71 2.44
CA LEU A 159 16.63 17.52 1.54
C LEU A 159 15.15 17.44 1.97
N PRO A 160 14.36 18.51 1.71
CA PRO A 160 12.94 18.47 2.01
C PRO A 160 12.26 17.32 1.25
N SER A 161 11.36 16.62 1.96
CA SER A 161 10.49 15.62 1.38
C SER A 161 9.71 16.23 0.22
N THR A 162 9.77 15.57 -0.93
CA THR A 162 8.86 15.89 -2.02
C THR A 162 7.56 15.19 -1.69
N SER A 163 6.55 15.94 -1.23
CA SER A 163 5.20 15.40 -1.07
C SER A 163 4.82 14.65 -2.34
N ALA A 164 4.12 13.52 -2.20
CA ALA A 164 3.56 12.77 -3.32
C ALA A 164 3.05 13.75 -4.39
N ALA A 165 3.46 13.52 -5.63
CA ALA A 165 3.11 14.42 -6.73
C ALA A 165 1.59 14.61 -6.69
N ARG A 166 1.15 15.85 -6.47
CA ARG A 166 -0.29 16.14 -6.47
C ARG A 166 -0.84 15.59 -7.78
N PRO A 167 -1.98 14.85 -7.75
CA PRO A 167 -2.58 14.35 -8.96
C PRO A 167 -2.67 15.51 -9.94
N LEU A 168 -2.09 15.32 -11.13
CA LEU A 168 -2.10 16.36 -12.14
C LEU A 168 -3.57 16.66 -12.43
N PRO A 169 -4.00 17.93 -12.32
CA PRO A 169 -5.39 18.27 -12.52
C PRO A 169 -5.79 17.79 -13.90
N LEU A 170 -6.90 17.03 -13.97
CA LEU A 170 -7.46 16.61 -15.23
C LEU A 170 -7.67 17.85 -16.12
N PRO A 171 -7.28 17.81 -17.40
CA PRO A 171 -7.50 18.92 -18.30
C PRO A 171 -8.97 19.33 -18.32
N LYS A 172 -9.26 20.63 -18.18
CA LYS A 172 -10.63 21.17 -18.19
C LYS A 172 -11.41 20.92 -19.49
N CYS A 173 -10.74 20.41 -20.53
CA CYS A 173 -11.35 20.03 -21.80
C CYS A 173 -11.98 18.63 -21.79
N LEU A 174 -11.80 17.83 -20.74
CA LEU A 174 -12.50 16.56 -20.59
C LEU A 174 -13.97 16.85 -20.25
N PRO A 175 -14.93 16.35 -21.05
CA PRO A 175 -16.34 16.52 -20.75
C PRO A 175 -16.66 15.87 -19.40
N PRO A 176 -17.52 16.49 -18.57
CA PRO A 176 -17.99 15.84 -17.35
C PRO A 176 -18.79 14.60 -17.73
N VAL A 177 -18.54 13.50 -17.01
CA VAL A 177 -19.31 12.26 -17.14
C VAL A 177 -20.68 12.50 -16.50
N SER A 178 -21.76 12.08 -17.16
CA SER A 178 -23.10 12.18 -16.56
C SER A 178 -23.24 11.23 -15.37
N GLU A 179 -24.19 11.49 -14.47
CA GLU A 179 -24.44 10.59 -13.33
C GLU A 179 -24.87 9.20 -13.81
N GLU A 180 -25.63 9.12 -14.91
CA GLU A 180 -26.06 7.86 -15.52
C GLU A 180 -24.90 7.08 -16.12
N GLU A 181 -23.98 7.76 -16.82
CA GLU A 181 -22.76 7.14 -17.36
C GLU A 181 -21.85 6.66 -16.22
N GLN A 182 -21.68 7.48 -15.17
CA GLN A 182 -20.89 7.11 -14.00
C GLN A 182 -21.47 5.86 -13.32
N GLN A 183 -22.79 5.83 -13.13
CA GLN A 183 -23.48 4.67 -12.56
C GLN A 183 -23.34 3.43 -13.47
N SER A 184 -23.44 3.59 -14.79
CA SER A 184 -23.22 2.50 -15.74
C SER A 184 -21.80 1.95 -15.66
N CYS A 185 -20.79 2.81 -15.57
CA CYS A 185 -19.40 2.40 -15.41
C CYS A 185 -19.16 1.66 -14.09
N ILE A 186 -19.79 2.09 -12.99
CA ILE A 186 -19.72 1.38 -11.70
C ILE A 186 -20.35 -0.01 -11.83
N ASN A 187 -21.52 -0.11 -12.46
CA ASN A 187 -22.20 -1.39 -12.66
C ASN A 187 -21.32 -2.36 -13.46
N GLU A 188 -20.80 -1.91 -14.60
CA GLU A 188 -19.92 -2.70 -15.46
C GLU A 188 -18.64 -3.11 -14.71
N GLY A 189 -18.03 -2.20 -13.96
CA GLY A 189 -16.84 -2.49 -13.15
C GLY A 189 -17.09 -3.55 -12.09
N ILE A 190 -18.25 -3.52 -11.41
CA ILE A 190 -18.64 -4.54 -10.43
C ILE A 190 -18.89 -5.89 -11.11
N GLU A 191 -19.57 -5.92 -12.27
CA GLU A 191 -19.78 -7.14 -13.04
C GLU A 191 -18.47 -7.79 -13.49
N ILE A 192 -17.50 -6.97 -13.95
CA ILE A 192 -16.15 -7.44 -14.29
C ILE A 192 -15.45 -8.01 -13.05
N ALA A 193 -15.52 -7.33 -11.91
CA ALA A 193 -14.90 -7.82 -10.68
C ALA A 193 -15.51 -9.16 -10.24
N ILE A 194 -16.83 -9.32 -10.31
CA ILE A 194 -17.51 -10.60 -10.01
C ILE A 194 -17.03 -11.70 -10.98
N SER A 195 -16.93 -11.39 -12.27
CA SER A 195 -16.44 -12.32 -13.29
C SER A 195 -15.01 -12.79 -12.98
N LEU A 196 -14.12 -11.87 -12.63
CA LEU A 196 -12.73 -12.16 -12.24
C LEU A 196 -12.67 -13.03 -10.97
N MET A 197 -13.48 -12.74 -9.97
CA MET A 197 -13.52 -13.54 -8.73
C MET A 197 -13.92 -15.00 -8.97
N LYS A 198 -14.84 -15.23 -9.92
CA LYS A 198 -15.34 -16.56 -10.29
C LYS A 198 -14.34 -17.40 -11.08
N GLN A 199 -13.25 -16.81 -11.60
CA GLN A 199 -12.23 -17.56 -12.34
C GLN A 199 -11.39 -18.49 -11.44
N GLY A 200 -11.32 -18.21 -10.14
CA GLY A 200 -10.61 -19.04 -9.17
C GLY A 200 -9.09 -18.89 -9.16
N SER A 201 -8.49 -18.08 -10.04
CA SER A 201 -7.06 -17.75 -9.97
C SER A 201 -6.82 -16.62 -8.96
N LEU A 202 -5.79 -16.77 -8.12
CA LEU A 202 -5.44 -15.79 -7.09
C LEU A 202 -5.20 -14.41 -7.70
N ASP A 203 -4.48 -14.33 -8.82
CA ASP A 203 -4.20 -13.06 -9.51
C ASP A 203 -5.47 -12.36 -9.98
N ALA A 204 -6.44 -13.09 -10.53
CA ALA A 204 -7.72 -12.50 -10.98
C ALA A 204 -8.55 -12.04 -9.78
N GLN A 205 -8.56 -12.82 -8.69
CA GLN A 205 -9.28 -12.45 -7.47
C GLN A 205 -8.66 -11.23 -6.79
N LEU A 206 -7.33 -11.15 -6.73
CA LEU A 206 -6.62 -9.97 -6.21
C LEU A 206 -6.93 -8.74 -7.08
N MET A 207 -6.84 -8.85 -8.41
CA MET A 207 -7.20 -7.77 -9.34
C MET A 207 -8.65 -7.30 -9.16
N ALA A 208 -9.57 -8.23 -8.91
CA ALA A 208 -10.96 -7.91 -8.62
C ALA A 208 -11.09 -7.11 -7.31
N LEU A 209 -10.44 -7.56 -6.24
CA LEU A 209 -10.46 -6.86 -4.94
C LEU A 209 -9.82 -5.47 -5.01
N GLU A 210 -8.71 -5.30 -5.74
CA GLU A 210 -8.09 -4.01 -5.96
C GLU A 210 -9.02 -3.06 -6.74
N SER A 211 -9.69 -3.57 -7.78
CA SER A 211 -10.65 -2.80 -8.56
C SER A 211 -11.84 -2.34 -7.70
N LEU A 212 -12.39 -3.24 -6.89
CA LEU A 212 -13.44 -2.90 -5.93
C LEU A 212 -12.96 -1.91 -4.87
N SER A 213 -11.71 -2.02 -4.40
CA SER A 213 -11.14 -1.08 -3.45
C SER A 213 -11.06 0.33 -4.03
N GLN A 214 -10.75 0.47 -5.32
CA GLN A 214 -10.69 1.76 -5.99
C GLN A 214 -12.10 2.33 -6.18
N MET A 215 -13.05 1.52 -6.67
CA MET A 215 -14.43 1.97 -6.92
C MET A 215 -15.19 2.32 -5.66
N SER A 216 -14.95 1.61 -4.54
CA SER A 216 -15.62 1.87 -3.26
C SER A 216 -15.09 3.11 -2.53
N HIS A 217 -13.94 3.65 -2.92
CA HIS A 217 -13.33 4.77 -2.21
C HIS A 217 -14.10 6.08 -2.46
N GLY A 218 -14.87 6.52 -1.47
CA GLY A 218 -15.64 7.77 -1.54
C GLY A 218 -16.85 7.71 -2.47
N SER A 219 -17.30 6.51 -2.86
CA SER A 219 -18.47 6.30 -3.74
C SER A 219 -19.57 5.54 -3.01
N PRO A 220 -20.57 6.25 -2.43
CA PRO A 220 -21.72 5.61 -1.78
C PRO A 220 -22.51 4.69 -2.72
N ALA A 221 -22.57 5.02 -4.01
CA ALA A 221 -23.27 4.20 -5.01
C ALA A 221 -22.58 2.84 -5.19
N ALA A 222 -21.25 2.83 -5.40
CA ALA A 222 -20.49 1.58 -5.52
C ALA A 222 -20.55 0.76 -4.23
N ALA A 223 -20.39 1.41 -3.06
CA ALA A 223 -20.49 0.76 -1.76
C ALA A 223 -21.85 0.06 -1.54
N ALA A 224 -22.95 0.75 -1.85
CA ALA A 224 -24.29 0.20 -1.74
C ALA A 224 -24.50 -1.00 -2.68
N MET A 225 -23.97 -0.94 -3.90
CA MET A 225 -24.05 -2.06 -4.83
C MET A 225 -23.25 -3.28 -4.37
N ILE A 226 -22.06 -3.07 -3.83
CA ILE A 226 -21.21 -4.14 -3.30
C ILE A 226 -21.94 -4.86 -2.15
N PHE A 227 -22.54 -4.13 -1.21
CA PHE A 227 -23.28 -4.73 -0.09
C PHE A 227 -24.61 -5.38 -0.49
N LYS A 228 -25.31 -4.85 -1.51
CA LYS A 228 -26.54 -5.45 -2.03
C LYS A 228 -26.30 -6.79 -2.73
N ASN A 229 -25.13 -6.97 -3.34
CA ASN A 229 -24.77 -8.22 -3.97
C ASN A 229 -24.23 -9.21 -2.93
N THR A 230 -25.10 -10.10 -2.45
CA THR A 230 -24.74 -11.01 -1.36
C THR A 230 -23.64 -11.99 -1.73
N GLU A 231 -23.61 -12.49 -2.98
CA GLU A 231 -22.55 -13.40 -3.44
C GLU A 231 -21.18 -12.71 -3.40
N LEU A 232 -21.10 -11.48 -3.91
CA LEU A 232 -19.89 -10.68 -3.88
C LEU A 232 -19.46 -10.35 -2.44
N PHE A 233 -20.42 -9.95 -1.60
CA PHE A 233 -20.14 -9.59 -0.23
C PHE A 233 -19.67 -10.79 0.61
N ASP A 234 -20.32 -11.95 0.47
CA ASP A 234 -19.92 -13.19 1.14
C ASP A 234 -18.51 -13.62 0.67
N PHE A 235 -18.18 -13.43 -0.61
CA PHE A 235 -16.85 -13.67 -1.14
C PHE A 235 -15.80 -12.75 -0.50
N ILE A 236 -16.06 -11.43 -0.44
CA ILE A 236 -15.15 -10.47 0.21
C ILE A 236 -14.96 -10.81 1.69
N LEU A 237 -16.04 -11.15 2.40
CA LEU A 237 -15.98 -11.55 3.80
C LEU A 237 -15.12 -12.80 4.01
N SER A 238 -15.15 -13.75 3.08
CA SER A 238 -14.33 -14.96 3.21
C SER A 238 -12.83 -14.64 3.27
N PHE A 239 -12.35 -13.67 2.48
CA PHE A 239 -10.95 -13.20 2.54
C PHE A 239 -10.65 -12.37 3.79
N ALA A 240 -11.59 -11.56 4.25
CA ALA A 240 -11.44 -10.77 5.47
C ALA A 240 -11.40 -11.64 6.75
N GLN A 241 -11.92 -12.86 6.68
CA GLN A 241 -11.96 -13.81 7.81
C GLN A 241 -10.84 -14.85 7.75
N LEU A 242 -9.98 -14.85 6.72
CA LEU A 242 -8.94 -15.86 6.57
C LEU A 242 -7.97 -15.84 7.77
N PRO A 243 -7.87 -16.93 8.55
CA PRO A 243 -6.81 -17.05 9.54
C PRO A 243 -5.47 -17.19 8.81
N THR A 244 -4.48 -16.36 9.13
CA THR A 244 -3.15 -16.41 8.51
C THR A 244 -2.30 -17.57 9.05
N ASN A 245 -2.79 -18.81 8.91
CA ASN A 245 -2.14 -20.02 9.40
C ASN A 245 -1.46 -20.84 8.29
N ASN A 246 -1.26 -20.28 7.11
CA ASN A 246 -0.69 -21.01 5.99
C ASN A 246 0.85 -21.06 6.09
N ASP A 247 1.42 -22.28 6.01
CA ASP A 247 2.85 -22.54 6.25
C ASP A 247 3.75 -22.18 5.05
N TYR A 248 3.17 -21.94 3.87
CA TYR A 248 3.91 -21.62 2.64
C TYR A 248 4.08 -20.10 2.44
N GLU A 249 5.33 -19.61 2.39
CA GLU A 249 5.64 -18.17 2.32
C GLU A 249 5.04 -17.45 1.10
N MET A 250 5.07 -18.08 -0.08
CA MET A 250 4.56 -17.46 -1.32
C MET A 250 3.03 -17.31 -1.30
N GLU A 251 2.33 -18.37 -0.89
CA GLU A 251 0.86 -18.33 -0.75
C GLU A 251 0.46 -17.34 0.35
N ARG A 252 1.23 -17.29 1.44
CA ARG A 252 1.04 -16.35 2.53
C ARG A 252 1.13 -14.88 2.07
N SER A 253 2.06 -14.53 1.19
CA SER A 253 2.15 -13.15 0.67
C SER A 253 0.90 -12.76 -0.13
N ASN A 254 0.45 -13.64 -1.03
CA ASN A 254 -0.77 -13.39 -1.83
C ASN A 254 -2.02 -13.33 -0.95
N GLU A 255 -2.14 -14.23 0.03
CA GLU A 255 -3.25 -14.22 0.99
C GLU A 255 -3.28 -12.95 1.83
N CYS A 256 -2.13 -12.45 2.28
CA CYS A 256 -2.05 -11.18 3.00
C CYS A 256 -2.51 -10.01 2.12
N GLN A 257 -2.11 -9.99 0.85
CA GLN A 257 -2.56 -8.97 -0.12
C GLN A 257 -4.07 -9.01 -0.33
N MET A 258 -4.63 -10.21 -0.56
CA MET A 258 -6.07 -10.38 -0.73
C MET A 258 -6.86 -10.02 0.53
N HIS A 259 -6.39 -10.46 1.70
CA HIS A 259 -6.98 -10.13 2.99
C HIS A 259 -7.02 -8.60 3.19
N ARG A 260 -5.87 -7.93 3.00
CA ARG A 260 -5.78 -6.47 3.13
C ARG A 260 -6.68 -5.74 2.13
N ALA A 261 -6.74 -6.20 0.87
CA ALA A 261 -7.60 -5.63 -0.15
C ALA A 261 -9.09 -5.80 0.20
N ALA A 262 -9.51 -6.98 0.65
CA ALA A 262 -10.86 -7.25 1.11
C ALA A 262 -11.25 -6.37 2.31
N MET A 263 -10.36 -6.28 3.30
CA MET A 263 -10.51 -5.41 4.46
C MET A 263 -10.67 -3.93 4.08
N LYS A 264 -9.87 -3.46 3.11
CA LYS A 264 -9.96 -2.10 2.57
C LYS A 264 -11.28 -1.85 1.84
N VAL A 265 -11.79 -2.82 1.07
CA VAL A 265 -13.12 -2.75 0.44
C VAL A 265 -14.21 -2.61 1.51
N ILE A 266 -14.20 -3.47 2.53
CA ILE A 266 -15.19 -3.42 3.62
C ILE A 266 -15.14 -2.06 4.33
N ALA A 267 -13.94 -1.58 4.69
CA ALA A 267 -13.76 -0.28 5.33
C ALA A 267 -14.33 0.86 4.48
N ASN A 268 -13.97 0.92 3.19
CA ASN A 268 -14.46 1.95 2.27
C ASN A 268 -15.99 1.92 2.12
N CYS A 269 -16.57 0.73 1.99
CA CYS A 269 -18.01 0.56 1.86
C CYS A 269 -18.73 1.03 3.13
N LEU A 270 -18.25 0.59 4.30
CA LEU A 270 -18.76 0.98 5.61
C LEU A 270 -18.74 2.50 5.82
N GLU A 271 -17.60 3.14 5.58
CA GLU A 271 -17.45 4.60 5.71
C GLU A 271 -18.46 5.35 4.82
N SER A 272 -18.74 4.82 3.63
CA SER A 272 -19.63 5.44 2.65
C SER A 272 -21.14 5.24 2.92
N VAL A 273 -21.54 4.15 3.59
CA VAL A 273 -22.97 3.77 3.73
C VAL A 273 -23.44 3.49 5.17
N HIS A 274 -22.65 3.83 6.19
CA HIS A 274 -22.92 3.46 7.59
C HIS A 274 -24.34 3.82 8.10
N SER A 275 -24.97 4.88 7.59
CA SER A 275 -26.33 5.28 7.96
C SER A 275 -27.44 4.42 7.35
N ASN A 276 -27.16 3.69 6.27
CA ASN A 276 -28.13 2.94 5.46
C ASN A 276 -27.77 1.46 5.31
N LEU A 277 -27.04 0.89 6.28
CA LEU A 277 -26.68 -0.53 6.26
C LEU A 277 -27.93 -1.42 6.29
N GLU A 278 -28.07 -2.27 5.28
CA GLU A 278 -29.14 -3.28 5.23
C GLU A 278 -28.97 -4.28 6.38
N VAL A 279 -30.09 -4.75 6.94
CA VAL A 279 -30.11 -5.65 8.12
C VAL A 279 -29.24 -6.91 7.89
N LYS A 280 -29.36 -7.54 6.70
CA LYS A 280 -28.57 -8.74 6.38
C LYS A 280 -27.06 -8.46 6.36
N CYS A 281 -26.64 -7.35 5.77
CA CYS A 281 -25.24 -6.96 5.73
C CYS A 281 -24.73 -6.66 7.15
N ARG A 282 -25.55 -5.98 7.95
CA ARG A 282 -25.27 -5.72 9.37
C ARG A 282 -25.05 -7.02 10.14
N ASP A 283 -25.94 -8.00 10.04
CA ASP A 283 -25.81 -9.26 10.77
C ASP A 283 -24.52 -10.02 10.41
N ALA A 284 -24.16 -10.04 9.12
CA ALA A 284 -22.92 -10.66 8.65
C ALA A 284 -21.67 -9.92 9.13
N LEU A 285 -21.69 -8.58 9.16
CA LEU A 285 -20.60 -7.75 9.67
C LEU A 285 -20.45 -7.81 11.19
N LEU A 286 -21.54 -8.11 11.91
CA LEU A 286 -21.55 -8.27 13.36
C LEU A 286 -21.28 -9.71 13.81
N ASN A 287 -20.90 -10.60 12.88
CA ASN A 287 -20.53 -11.97 13.19
C ASN A 287 -19.28 -12.03 14.08
N ASP A 288 -19.32 -12.90 15.09
CA ASP A 288 -18.23 -13.16 16.03
C ASP A 288 -16.89 -13.49 15.36
N ALA A 289 -16.92 -14.22 14.25
CA ALA A 289 -15.72 -14.62 13.51
C ALA A 289 -15.02 -13.42 12.88
N LEU A 290 -15.77 -12.50 12.25
CA LEU A 290 -15.19 -11.28 11.70
C LEU A 290 -14.64 -10.42 12.83
N LEU A 291 -15.42 -10.20 13.90
CA LEU A 291 -14.98 -9.38 15.02
C LEU A 291 -13.71 -9.93 15.68
N ALA A 292 -13.62 -11.25 15.88
CA ALA A 292 -12.43 -11.90 16.40
C ALA A 292 -11.22 -11.73 15.47
N SER A 293 -11.42 -11.86 14.15
CA SER A 293 -10.38 -11.62 13.14
C SER A 293 -9.86 -10.18 13.23
N LEU A 294 -10.75 -9.19 13.23
CA LEU A 294 -10.40 -7.77 13.32
C LEU A 294 -9.60 -7.45 14.60
N LEU A 295 -10.04 -7.96 15.75
CA LEU A 295 -9.35 -7.75 17.02
C LEU A 295 -7.99 -8.45 17.04
N SER A 296 -7.89 -9.63 16.44
CA SER A 296 -6.62 -10.34 16.26
C SER A 296 -5.62 -9.50 15.47
N GLU A 297 -6.02 -8.97 14.30
CA GLU A 297 -5.15 -8.11 13.48
C GLU A 297 -4.68 -6.87 14.24
N VAL A 298 -5.56 -6.25 15.02
CA VAL A 298 -5.19 -5.09 15.84
C VAL A 298 -4.22 -5.46 16.97
N SER A 299 -4.32 -6.67 17.54
CA SER A 299 -3.38 -7.15 18.56
C SER A 299 -1.97 -7.41 18.01
N VAL A 300 -1.85 -7.83 16.75
CA VAL A 300 -0.56 -8.05 16.06
C VAL A 300 -0.12 -6.85 15.22
N GLY A 301 -0.74 -5.69 15.40
CA GLY A 301 -0.48 -4.51 14.57
C GLY A 301 0.94 -3.93 14.63
N HIS A 302 1.78 -4.39 15.55
CA HIS A 302 3.21 -4.07 15.56
C HIS A 302 3.99 -4.84 14.49
N GLU A 303 3.54 -6.04 14.12
CA GLU A 303 4.08 -6.86 13.02
C GLU A 303 3.43 -6.50 11.70
N LYS A 304 2.10 -6.28 11.72
CA LYS A 304 1.25 -6.06 10.55
C LYS A 304 0.47 -4.75 10.67
N PRO A 305 1.15 -3.59 10.62
CA PRO A 305 0.50 -2.30 10.89
C PRO A 305 -0.55 -1.91 9.84
N HIS A 306 -0.41 -2.39 8.60
CA HIS A 306 -1.34 -2.06 7.53
C HIS A 306 -2.67 -2.80 7.67
N GLU A 307 -2.62 -4.08 8.01
CA GLU A 307 -3.78 -4.91 8.34
C GLU A 307 -4.49 -4.34 9.56
N ALA A 308 -3.75 -4.08 10.64
CA ALA A 308 -4.29 -3.47 11.85
C ALA A 308 -4.95 -2.11 11.56
N CYS A 309 -4.37 -1.29 10.68
CA CYS A 309 -4.94 -0.02 10.26
C CYS A 309 -6.30 -0.20 9.57
N GLN A 310 -6.42 -1.16 8.63
CA GLN A 310 -7.71 -1.46 8.01
C GLN A 310 -8.70 -2.05 9.01
N ALA A 311 -8.26 -2.93 9.91
CA ALA A 311 -9.10 -3.50 10.95
C ALA A 311 -9.67 -2.43 11.89
N ILE A 312 -8.86 -1.46 12.32
CA ILE A 312 -9.35 -0.33 13.13
C ILE A 312 -10.39 0.49 12.36
N ARG A 313 -10.19 0.78 11.07
CA ARG A 313 -11.20 1.49 10.26
C ARG A 313 -12.54 0.77 10.25
N VAL A 314 -12.53 -0.55 10.05
CA VAL A 314 -13.75 -1.37 10.10
C VAL A 314 -14.38 -1.31 11.50
N LEU A 315 -13.59 -1.55 12.55
CA LEU A 315 -14.06 -1.53 13.95
C LEU A 315 -14.66 -0.18 14.35
N GLN A 316 -14.08 0.94 13.90
CA GLN A 316 -14.58 2.29 14.15
C GLN A 316 -16.02 2.47 13.63
N VAL A 317 -16.28 2.04 12.39
CA VAL A 317 -17.63 2.14 11.82
C VAL A 317 -18.59 1.16 12.49
N LEU A 318 -18.16 -0.08 12.78
CA LEU A 318 -19.01 -1.06 13.46
C LEU A 318 -19.41 -0.61 14.88
N ALA A 319 -18.51 0.05 15.61
CA ALA A 319 -18.80 0.61 16.93
C ALA A 319 -19.84 1.74 16.88
N GLN A 320 -19.95 2.47 15.76
CA GLN A 320 -20.98 3.50 15.57
C GLN A 320 -22.35 2.89 15.23
N VAL A 321 -22.37 1.75 14.55
CA VAL A 321 -23.60 1.09 14.08
C VAL A 321 -24.23 0.20 15.17
N SER A 322 -23.45 -0.29 16.14
CA SER A 322 -23.92 -1.23 17.16
C SER A 322 -23.30 -1.00 18.53
N ALA A 323 -24.13 -0.62 19.51
CA ALA A 323 -23.71 -0.44 20.91
C ALA A 323 -23.18 -1.75 21.54
N GLU A 324 -23.76 -2.90 21.20
CA GLU A 324 -23.26 -4.20 21.64
C GLU A 324 -21.85 -4.46 21.11
N THR A 325 -21.62 -4.17 19.83
CA THR A 325 -20.31 -4.33 19.21
C THR A 325 -19.29 -3.35 19.81
N LYS A 326 -19.70 -2.09 20.07
CA LYS A 326 -18.88 -1.11 20.80
C LYS A 326 -18.44 -1.67 22.16
N GLN A 327 -19.34 -2.26 22.94
CA GLN A 327 -19.02 -2.86 24.24
C GLN A 327 -18.05 -4.04 24.09
N ARG A 328 -18.25 -4.92 23.11
CA ARG A 328 -17.35 -6.05 22.86
C ARG A 328 -15.95 -5.60 22.47
N ILE A 329 -15.84 -4.59 21.60
CA ILE A 329 -14.54 -4.02 21.22
C ILE A 329 -13.84 -3.45 22.46
N GLN A 330 -14.55 -2.70 23.32
CA GLN A 330 -13.97 -2.14 24.54
C GLN A 330 -13.39 -3.18 25.50
N VAL A 331 -14.00 -4.36 25.58
CA VAL A 331 -13.52 -5.45 26.46
C VAL A 331 -12.27 -6.12 25.91
N HIS A 332 -12.15 -6.22 24.58
CA HIS A 332 -11.10 -7.02 23.93
C HIS A 332 -9.97 -6.22 23.30
N LEU A 333 -10.16 -4.92 23.05
CA LEU A 333 -9.13 -4.10 22.43
C LEU A 333 -7.98 -3.89 23.42
N PRO A 334 -6.74 -4.31 23.09
CA PRO A 334 -5.59 -4.06 23.94
C PRO A 334 -5.39 -2.54 24.12
N VAL A 335 -4.98 -2.12 25.32
CA VAL A 335 -4.69 -0.72 25.61
C VAL A 335 -3.60 -0.25 24.63
N ALA A 336 -3.89 0.81 23.87
CA ALA A 336 -3.09 1.30 22.75
C ALA A 336 -1.69 1.87 23.08
N GLU A 337 -1.15 1.61 24.28
CA GLU A 337 0.14 2.17 24.71
C GLU A 337 1.33 1.69 23.85
N ASP A 338 1.18 0.61 23.08
CA ASP A 338 2.28 -0.04 22.35
C ASP A 338 2.32 0.20 20.82
N TYR A 339 1.39 0.97 20.23
CA TYR A 339 1.40 1.19 18.78
C TYR A 339 2.46 2.21 18.34
N ARG A 340 3.51 1.72 17.67
CA ARG A 340 4.61 2.57 17.13
C ARG A 340 4.28 3.22 15.80
N HIS A 341 3.47 2.55 14.97
CA HIS A 341 3.11 3.08 13.66
C HIS A 341 2.21 4.30 13.84
N ALA A 342 2.69 5.49 13.45
CA ALA A 342 2.05 6.77 13.76
C ALA A 342 0.55 6.79 13.41
N ARG A 343 0.22 6.34 12.18
CA ARG A 343 -1.17 6.26 11.72
C ARG A 343 -2.02 5.27 12.52
N LEU A 344 -1.43 4.16 12.97
CA LEU A 344 -2.15 3.16 13.76
C LEU A 344 -2.47 3.71 15.15
N GLY A 345 -1.50 4.39 15.77
CA GLY A 345 -1.70 5.10 17.03
C GLY A 345 -2.77 6.19 16.93
N GLU A 346 -2.75 7.00 15.87
CA GLU A 346 -3.78 8.01 15.61
C GLU A 346 -5.18 7.39 15.45
N LEU A 347 -5.31 6.33 14.65
CA LEU A 347 -6.60 5.65 14.45
C LEU A 347 -7.08 4.96 15.72
N ALA A 348 -6.20 4.33 16.49
CA ALA A 348 -6.53 3.76 17.79
C ALA A 348 -7.06 4.85 18.73
N GLN A 349 -6.35 5.98 18.85
CA GLN A 349 -6.80 7.11 19.66
C GLN A 349 -8.14 7.68 19.19
N GLN A 350 -8.37 7.78 17.88
CA GLN A 350 -9.67 8.18 17.33
C GLN A 350 -10.77 7.18 17.72
N LEU A 351 -10.48 5.88 17.69
CA LEU A 351 -11.41 4.84 18.14
C LEU A 351 -11.73 4.96 19.64
N TYR A 352 -10.76 5.29 20.49
CA TYR A 352 -11.05 5.56 21.91
C TYR A 352 -11.88 6.84 22.10
N ARG A 353 -11.63 7.91 21.33
CA ARG A 353 -12.40 9.16 21.43
C ARG A 353 -13.87 8.99 21.03
N THR A 354 -14.16 8.14 20.04
CA THR A 354 -15.56 7.82 19.69
C THR A 354 -16.26 6.99 20.76
N TRP A 355 -15.56 6.57 21.83
CA TRP A 355 -16.16 5.87 22.95
C TRP A 355 -16.60 6.76 24.09
N GLU A 356 -15.93 7.89 24.30
CA GLU A 356 -16.26 8.87 25.35
C GLU A 356 -17.50 9.70 25.03
N HIS A 357 -17.92 9.67 23.76
CA HIS A 357 -19.17 10.24 23.25
C HIS A 357 -20.14 9.12 22.86
#